data_AF-A0A2H9MXD6-F1
#
_entry.id   AF-A0A2H9MXD6-F1
#
_cell.length_a   1.000
_cell.length_b   1.000
_cell.length_c   1.000
_cell.angle_alpha   90.00
_cell.angle_beta   90.00
_cell.angle_gamma   90.00
#
_symmetry.space_group_name_H-M   'P 1'
#
loop_
_entity.id
_entity.type
_entity.pdbx_description
1 polymer ?
#
loop_
_entity_poly.entity_id
_entity_poly.type
_entity_poly.pdbx_seq_one_letter_code
_entity_poly.pdbx_strand_id
1 'polypeptide(L)'
;KTSNSLSQTKEFERQALFYNYLLYKKKNFLPDKTCFHYLKLGVEKSYSFSQEDIELFEEELKAVAEDILSYGTDIGKYPAGEINDLFNSKKQACLRELSRRNYFENPERFVQMSL
;
A
#
# COMPACT_ATOMS: atom_id res chain seq x y z
N LYS A 1 0.27 16.41 10.47
CA LYS A 1 -0.81 15.41 10.57
C LYS A 1 -1.99 16.02 11.33
N THR A 2 -3.23 15.68 10.94
CA THR A 2 -4.48 16.25 11.50
C THR A 2 -5.31 15.22 12.27
N SER A 3 -4.73 14.05 12.58
CA SER A 3 -5.39 13.01 13.38
C SER A 3 -5.64 13.46 14.82
N ASN A 4 -6.70 12.94 15.43
CA ASN A 4 -7.05 13.19 16.84
C ASN A 4 -6.29 12.27 17.81
N SER A 5 -5.50 11.33 17.31
CA SER A 5 -4.70 10.39 18.09
C SER A 5 -3.29 10.33 17.54
N LEU A 6 -2.35 10.00 18.43
CA LEU A 6 -1.01 9.60 18.05
C LEU A 6 -1.09 8.18 17.48
N SER A 7 -0.70 8.03 16.21
CA SER A 7 -0.57 6.70 15.63
C SER A 7 0.61 5.98 16.30
N GLN A 8 0.28 4.85 16.90
CA GLN A 8 1.24 3.87 17.41
C GLN A 8 1.71 2.91 16.31
N THR A 9 1.05 2.92 15.15
CA THR A 9 1.39 2.11 13.98
C THR A 9 2.63 2.65 13.26
N LYS A 10 3.41 1.74 12.64
CA LYS A 10 4.60 2.08 11.84
C LYS A 10 4.28 2.77 10.50
N GLU A 11 3.02 3.02 10.20
CA GLU A 11 2.58 3.58 8.91
C GLU A 11 3.15 4.98 8.67
N PHE A 12 3.19 5.84 9.69
CA PHE A 12 3.75 7.19 9.55
C PHE A 12 5.27 7.21 9.56
N GLU A 13 5.90 6.26 10.24
CA GLU A 13 7.35 6.04 10.12
C GLU A 13 7.71 5.67 8.68
N ARG A 14 6.98 4.72 8.10
CA ARG A 14 7.16 4.32 6.70
C ARG A 14 6.93 5.46 5.71
N GLN A 15 5.94 6.32 5.96
CA GLN A 15 5.75 7.54 5.16
C GLN A 15 6.92 8.52 5.30
N ALA A 16 7.47 8.68 6.51
CA ALA A 16 8.64 9.51 6.72
C ALA A 16 9.85 8.93 5.97
N LEU A 17 10.08 7.63 6.03
CA LEU A 17 11.14 6.94 5.27
C LEU A 17 11.00 7.18 3.76
N PHE A 18 9.78 7.08 3.22
CA PHE A 18 9.50 7.37 1.82
C PHE A 18 9.90 8.81 1.43
N TYR A 19 9.58 9.80 2.25
CA TYR A 19 9.99 11.19 1.97
C TYR A 19 11.51 11.38 2.00
N ASN A 20 12.20 10.72 2.94
CA ASN A 20 13.67 10.77 3.00
C ASN A 20 14.29 10.11 1.77
N TYR A 21 13.77 8.95 1.35
CA TYR A 21 14.17 8.30 0.11
C TYR A 21 14.02 9.21 -1.10
N LEU A 22 12.87 9.89 -1.26
CA LEU A 22 12.65 10.81 -2.38
C LEU A 22 13.63 12.00 -2.38
N LEU A 23 13.92 12.56 -1.20
CA LEU A 23 14.91 13.64 -1.06
C LEU A 23 16.32 13.13 -1.42
N TYR A 24 16.68 11.95 -0.93
CA TYR A 24 17.94 11.31 -1.24
C TYR A 24 18.09 11.06 -2.74
N LYS A 25 17.12 10.43 -3.41
CA LYS A 25 17.20 10.18 -4.86
C LYS A 25 17.23 11.45 -5.70
N LYS A 26 16.55 12.51 -5.27
CA LYS A 26 16.46 13.77 -6.04
C LYS A 26 17.65 14.70 -5.81
N LYS A 27 18.20 14.73 -4.60
CA LYS A 27 19.20 15.73 -4.17
C LYS A 27 20.49 15.14 -3.64
N ASN A 28 20.61 13.81 -3.57
CA ASN A 28 21.70 13.08 -2.92
C ASN A 28 21.94 13.57 -1.48
N PHE A 29 20.86 13.84 -0.77
CA PHE A 29 20.86 14.39 0.58
C PHE A 29 19.92 13.60 1.47
N LEU A 30 20.43 13.11 2.60
CA LEU A 30 19.66 12.44 3.63
C LEU A 30 19.51 13.36 4.85
N PRO A 31 18.28 13.80 5.18
CA PRO A 31 18.03 14.58 6.39
C PRO A 31 18.36 13.80 7.67
N ASP A 32 18.95 14.47 8.67
CA ASP A 32 19.22 13.87 9.99
C ASP A 32 17.93 13.45 10.71
N LYS A 33 16.84 14.21 10.48
CA LYS A 33 15.54 13.97 11.09
C LYS A 33 14.39 14.46 10.23
N THR A 34 13.26 13.78 10.36
CA THR A 34 11.96 14.16 9.80
C THR A 34 10.93 14.27 10.92
N CYS A 35 10.27 15.42 11.00
CA CYS A 35 9.31 15.70 12.06
C CYS A 35 7.89 15.79 11.50
N PHE A 36 6.96 15.04 12.09
CA PHE A 36 5.53 15.17 11.84
C PHE A 36 4.86 15.90 13.00
N HIS A 37 4.40 17.12 12.75
CA HIS A 37 3.61 17.91 13.69
C HIS A 37 2.15 17.46 13.70
N TYR A 38 1.61 17.07 14.86
CA TYR A 38 0.21 16.71 15.07
C TYR A 38 -0.56 17.95 15.51
N LEU A 39 -1.12 18.67 14.54
CA LEU A 39 -1.68 20.02 14.74
C LEU A 39 -2.75 20.09 15.83
N LYS A 40 -3.59 19.06 15.94
CA LYS A 40 -4.67 19.00 16.94
C LYS A 40 -4.20 18.67 18.35
N LEU A 41 -3.05 18.01 18.46
CA LEU A 41 -2.50 17.54 19.73
C LEU A 41 -1.37 18.45 20.23
N GLY A 42 -0.86 19.35 19.38
CA GLY A 42 0.26 20.23 19.71
C GLY A 42 1.60 19.51 19.93
N VAL A 43 1.70 18.24 19.54
CA VAL A 43 2.90 17.41 19.73
C VAL A 43 3.58 17.11 18.40
N GLU A 44 4.87 16.81 18.44
CA GLU A 44 5.63 16.34 17.29
C GLU A 44 6.12 14.91 17.50
N LYS A 45 6.23 14.18 16.38
CA LYS A 45 6.89 12.88 16.34
C LYS A 45 8.02 12.95 15.32
N SER A 46 9.21 12.61 15.78
CA SER A 46 10.44 12.70 14.99
C SER A 46 10.93 11.32 14.61
N TYR A 47 11.47 11.21 13.41
CA TYR A 47 12.04 9.99 12.84
C TYR A 47 13.43 10.29 12.28
N SER A 48 14.35 9.35 12.42
CA SER A 48 15.69 9.43 11.86
C SER A 48 15.97 8.12 11.13
N PHE A 49 16.59 8.23 9.97
CA PHE A 49 16.88 7.09 9.11
C PHE A 49 18.34 7.13 8.71
N SER A 50 18.96 5.97 8.72
CA SER A 50 20.32 5.75 8.24
C SER A 50 20.33 5.56 6.71
N GLN A 51 21.52 5.55 6.13
CA GLN A 51 21.70 5.20 4.72
C GLN A 51 21.27 3.76 4.43
N GLU A 52 21.53 2.83 5.36
CA GLU A 52 21.10 1.43 5.26
C GLU A 52 19.57 1.30 5.20
N ASP A 53 18.84 2.09 6.00
CA ASP A 53 17.37 2.10 5.96
C ASP A 53 16.85 2.52 4.58
N ILE A 54 17.52 3.45 3.91
CA ILE A 54 17.15 3.95 2.58
C ILE A 54 17.43 2.89 1.51
N GLU A 55 18.54 2.17 1.63
CA GLU A 55 18.92 1.09 0.71
C GLU A 55 17.97 -0.09 0.80
N LEU A 56 17.67 -0.56 2.02
CA LEU A 56 16.67 -1.61 2.27
C LEU A 56 15.29 -1.20 1.75
N PHE A 57 14.92 0.07 1.94
CA PHE A 57 13.67 0.58 1.43
C PHE A 57 13.62 0.63 -0.11
N GLU A 58 14.74 0.94 -0.76
CA GLU A 58 14.84 0.91 -2.22
C GLU A 58 14.66 -0.51 -2.77
N GLU A 59 15.26 -1.51 -2.13
CA GLU A 59 15.06 -2.93 -2.48
C GLU A 59 13.60 -3.36 -2.34
N GLU A 60 12.96 -2.97 -1.24
CA GLU A 60 11.53 -3.23 -1.03
C GLU A 60 10.67 -2.58 -2.12
N LEU A 61 10.96 -1.32 -2.49
CA LEU A 61 10.23 -0.64 -3.58
C LEU A 61 10.43 -1.33 -4.93
N LYS A 62 11.61 -1.89 -5.19
CA LYS A 62 11.88 -2.68 -6.41
C LYS A 62 11.03 -3.95 -6.43
N ALA A 63 10.99 -4.70 -5.33
CA ALA A 63 10.16 -5.89 -5.21
C ALA A 63 8.66 -5.56 -5.43
N VAL A 64 8.16 -4.48 -4.81
CA VAL A 64 6.77 -4.03 -5.02
C VAL A 64 6.51 -3.62 -6.47
N ALA A 65 7.47 -2.95 -7.12
CA ALA A 65 7.35 -2.58 -8.53
C ALA A 65 7.31 -3.83 -9.44
N GLU A 66 8.17 -4.82 -9.18
CA GLU A 66 8.18 -6.10 -9.89
C GLU A 66 6.86 -6.85 -9.72
N ASP A 67 6.31 -6.90 -8.50
CA ASP A 67 4.99 -7.49 -8.22
C ASP A 67 3.90 -6.80 -9.04
N ILE A 68 3.83 -5.46 -9.04
CA ILE A 68 2.84 -4.69 -9.80
C ILE A 68 2.99 -4.95 -11.31
N LEU A 69 4.22 -4.98 -11.82
CA LEU A 69 4.50 -5.25 -13.22
C LEU A 69 4.14 -6.70 -13.60
N SER A 70 4.30 -7.66 -12.68
CA SER A 70 3.94 -9.07 -12.91
C SER A 70 2.43 -9.25 -13.13
N TYR A 71 1.60 -8.43 -12.48
CA TYR A 71 0.16 -8.39 -12.70
C TYR A 71 -0.18 -7.79 -14.08
N GLY A 72 0.59 -6.80 -14.52
CA GLY A 72 0.43 -6.16 -15.83
C GLY A 72 -0.94 -5.51 -15.99
N THR A 73 -1.54 -5.64 -17.18
CA THR A 73 -2.89 -5.14 -17.48
C THR A 73 -4.00 -6.14 -17.15
N ASP A 74 -3.64 -7.32 -16.64
CA ASP A 74 -4.59 -8.37 -16.34
C ASP A 74 -5.18 -8.16 -14.93
N ILE A 75 -6.44 -7.71 -14.91
CA ILE A 75 -7.15 -7.42 -13.67
C ILE A 75 -7.41 -8.67 -12.81
N GLY A 76 -7.37 -9.88 -13.40
CA GLY A 76 -7.51 -11.14 -12.69
C GLY A 76 -6.33 -11.43 -11.76
N LYS A 77 -5.13 -11.03 -12.17
CA LYS A 77 -3.89 -11.23 -11.40
C LYS A 77 -3.78 -10.35 -10.15
N TYR A 78 -4.55 -9.26 -10.06
CA TYR A 78 -4.54 -8.41 -8.86
C TYR A 78 -5.34 -9.06 -7.73
N PRO A 79 -4.76 -9.18 -6.52
CA PRO A 79 -5.46 -9.77 -5.39
C PRO A 79 -6.74 -8.99 -5.05
N ALA A 80 -7.79 -9.73 -4.69
CA ALA A 80 -9.02 -9.15 -4.19
C ALA A 80 -8.84 -8.72 -2.73
N GLY A 81 -9.42 -7.58 -2.35
CA GLY A 81 -9.50 -7.17 -0.94
C GLY A 81 -10.47 -8.05 -0.13
N GLU A 82 -10.50 -7.82 1.18
CA GLU A 82 -11.36 -8.54 2.14
C GLU A 82 -12.85 -8.26 1.87
N ILE A 83 -13.54 -9.17 1.18
CA ILE A 83 -14.96 -9.00 0.84
C ILE A 83 -15.84 -9.08 2.09
N ASN A 84 -15.42 -9.88 3.05
CA ASN A 84 -16.20 -10.20 4.26
C ASN A 84 -15.95 -9.22 5.40
N ASP A 85 -15.20 -8.13 5.16
CA ASP A 85 -15.05 -7.05 6.12
C ASP A 85 -16.43 -6.50 6.54
N LEU A 86 -16.63 -6.33 7.85
CA LEU A 86 -17.85 -5.78 8.44
C LEU A 86 -18.15 -4.35 7.96
N PHE A 87 -17.12 -3.62 7.52
CA PHE A 87 -17.23 -2.27 6.97
C PHE A 87 -17.43 -2.24 5.45
N ASN A 88 -17.50 -3.39 4.78
CA ASN A 88 -17.74 -3.45 3.34
C ASN A 88 -19.21 -3.17 2.97
N SER A 89 -19.55 -1.88 2.90
CA SER A 89 -20.87 -1.41 2.46
C SER A 89 -21.23 -1.75 1.00
N LYS A 90 -20.28 -2.26 0.21
CA LYS A 90 -20.43 -2.57 -1.23
C LYS A 90 -20.21 -4.05 -1.54
N LYS A 91 -20.40 -4.95 -0.56
CA LYS A 91 -20.18 -6.40 -0.69
C LYS A 91 -20.69 -7.02 -1.98
N GLN A 92 -21.93 -6.72 -2.38
CA GLN A 92 -22.53 -7.26 -3.61
C GLN A 92 -21.84 -6.78 -4.89
N ALA A 93 -21.34 -5.54 -4.92
CA ALA A 93 -20.57 -5.03 -6.05
C ALA A 93 -19.20 -5.72 -6.12
N CYS A 94 -18.54 -5.94 -4.98
CA CYS A 94 -17.28 -6.68 -4.90
C CYS A 94 -17.43 -8.13 -5.38
N LEU A 95 -18.49 -8.83 -4.98
CA LEU A 95 -18.78 -10.19 -5.42
C LEU A 95 -19.01 -10.27 -6.93
N ARG A 96 -19.77 -9.33 -7.51
CA ARG A 96 -19.97 -9.28 -8.97
C ARG A 96 -18.67 -9.05 -9.73
N GLU A 97 -17.81 -8.16 -9.27
CA GLU A 97 -16.51 -7.93 -9.90
C GLU A 97 -15.59 -9.15 -9.78
N LEU A 98 -15.62 -9.87 -8.66
CA LEU A 98 -14.86 -11.11 -8.52
C LEU A 98 -15.33 -12.21 -9.47
N SER A 99 -16.64 -12.40 -9.58
CA SER A 99 -17.21 -13.31 -10.58
C SER A 99 -16.81 -12.89 -12.00
N ARG A 100 -16.82 -11.58 -12.30
CA ARG A 100 -16.38 -11.05 -13.60
C ARG A 100 -14.90 -11.35 -13.86
N ARG A 101 -14.01 -11.13 -12.88
CA ARG A 101 -12.57 -11.43 -12.99
C ARG A 101 -12.33 -12.93 -13.25
N ASN A 102 -12.97 -13.81 -12.46
CA ASN A 102 -12.86 -15.26 -12.61
C ASN A 102 -13.37 -15.78 -13.96
N TYR A 103 -14.39 -15.13 -14.54
CA TYR A 103 -14.92 -15.49 -15.86
C TYR A 103 -13.87 -15.31 -16.98
N PHE A 104 -13.06 -14.25 -16.93
CA PHE A 104 -12.01 -14.01 -17.91
C PHE A 104 -10.80 -14.94 -17.75
N GLU A 105 -10.59 -15.52 -16.56
CA GLU A 105 -9.49 -16.45 -16.29
C GLU A 105 -9.82 -17.92 -16.61
N ASN A 106 -11.09 -18.35 -16.54
CA ASN A 106 -11.48 -19.75 -16.78
C ASN A 106 -12.94 -19.88 -17.29
N PRO A 107 -13.20 -19.70 -18.60
CA PRO A 107 -14.54 -19.81 -19.17
C PRO A 107 -15.16 -21.22 -19.04
N GLU A 108 -14.33 -22.27 -18.95
CA GLU A 108 -14.81 -23.67 -18.90
C GLU A 108 -15.40 -24.10 -17.53
N ARG A 109 -14.99 -23.47 -16.41
CA ARG A 109 -15.46 -23.85 -15.07
C ARG A 109 -16.91 -23.42 -14.77
N PHE A 110 -17.44 -22.44 -15.50
CA PHE A 110 -18.78 -21.93 -15.25
C PHE A 110 -19.89 -22.80 -15.88
N VAL A 111 -19.58 -23.50 -16.98
CA VAL A 111 -20.54 -24.37 -17.67
C VAL A 111 -21.01 -25.53 -16.77
N GLN A 112 -20.20 -25.94 -15.80
CA GLN A 112 -20.53 -27.00 -14.85
C GLN A 112 -21.38 -26.54 -13.64
N MET A 113 -21.52 -25.24 -13.39
CA MET A 113 -22.37 -24.73 -12.30
C MET A 113 -23.78 -24.32 -12.75
N SER A 114 -24.04 -24.34 -14.06
CA SER A 114 -25.31 -23.96 -14.68
C SER A 114 -26.13 -25.15 -15.22
N LEU A 115 -25.70 -26.39 -14.98
CA LEU A 115 -26.41 -27.62 -15.35
C LEU A 115 -26.92 -28.34 -14.10
#